data_AF-A0A962B1U4-F1
#
_entry.id   AF-A0A962B1U4-F1
#
_cell.length_a   1.000
_cell.length_b   1.000
_cell.length_c   1.000
_cell.angle_alpha   90.00
_cell.angle_beta   90.00
_cell.angle_gamma   90.00
#
_symmetry.space_group_name_H-M   'P 1'
#
loop_
_entity.id
_entity.type
_entity.pdbx_description
1 polymer ?
#
loop_
_entity_poly.entity_id
_entity_poly.type
_entity_poly.pdbx_seq_one_letter_code
_entity_poly.pdbx_strand_id
1 'polypeptide(L)'
;MRAAALNTVALRSVALLRVAAARADGLPIGAVSDDLFPLVAPVVGQGEWRRHLTEAVASAVRDGLVEGDARMLAANGAGRKAAAAYLGMDPLEIGPWPELRDIRLIAKTLGIEKESAVKLKGLANAERLRARILVSAFSLSFKGVPTPARLRNALAVVALDRAFGNQLKSRLGSGKGLSGKAGRLLAGQLSRTPKDFGTDRRLIAELAAEQVGANGTDLAALRRAILLRLLTVPLVHDGESASASKAKPVEQAITARTTPPKGRPDLKTFASEVLTLARPAAEGWAGDRKALISRVWRSVKAERPSWALSEIEFKCMLTEAHRVGHITLANADLKDKQLLAELQASAIAYKNVVWHYIRILN
;
A
#
# COMPACT_ATOMS: atom_id res chain seq x y z
N MET A 1 13.12 13.24 1.59
CA MET A 1 12.38 13.11 0.31
C MET A 1 13.23 12.30 -0.64
N ARG A 2 12.67 11.34 -1.38
CA ARG A 2 13.42 10.69 -2.48
C ARG A 2 13.65 11.74 -3.57
N ALA A 3 14.83 11.75 -4.17
CA ALA A 3 15.10 12.57 -5.34
C ALA A 3 14.09 12.17 -6.43
N ALA A 4 13.38 13.14 -6.99
CA ALA A 4 12.34 12.92 -7.99
C ALA A 4 12.51 13.95 -9.09
N ALA A 5 12.32 13.52 -10.33
CA ALA A 5 12.32 14.40 -11.50
C ALA A 5 10.89 14.67 -11.95
N LEU A 6 10.69 15.76 -12.69
CA LEU A 6 9.41 16.03 -13.32
C LEU A 6 9.11 15.00 -14.41
N ASN A 7 7.89 14.49 -14.37
CA ASN A 7 7.32 13.70 -15.45
C ASN A 7 6.87 14.66 -16.56
N THR A 8 7.73 14.90 -17.55
CA THR A 8 7.49 15.86 -18.64
C THR A 8 6.25 15.51 -19.47
N VAL A 9 5.95 14.21 -19.65
CA VAL A 9 4.75 13.75 -20.36
C VAL A 9 3.49 14.09 -19.56
N ALA A 10 3.45 13.75 -18.28
CA ALA A 10 2.31 14.07 -17.42
C ALA A 10 2.13 15.58 -17.25
N LEU A 11 3.23 16.32 -17.11
CA LEU A 11 3.23 17.78 -17.06
C LEU A 11 2.59 18.38 -18.31
N ARG A 12 2.99 17.91 -19.50
CA ARG A 12 2.42 18.36 -20.77
C ARG A 12 0.92 18.11 -20.84
N SER A 13 0.46 16.91 -20.47
CA SER A 13 -0.98 16.58 -20.47
C SER A 13 -1.77 17.42 -19.45
N VAL A 14 -1.21 17.67 -18.26
CA VAL A 14 -1.85 18.47 -17.22
C VAL A 14 -1.88 19.97 -17.59
N ALA A 15 -0.82 20.49 -18.21
CA ALA A 15 -0.79 21.86 -18.74
C ALA A 15 -1.81 22.02 -19.87
N LEU A 16 -1.89 21.07 -20.81
CA LEU A 16 -2.91 21.07 -21.86
C LEU A 16 -4.33 21.04 -21.27
N LEU A 17 -4.56 20.21 -20.24
CA LEU A 17 -5.84 20.14 -19.53
C LEU A 17 -6.20 21.48 -18.88
N ARG A 18 -5.22 22.17 -18.28
CA ARG A 18 -5.44 23.49 -17.68
C ARG A 18 -5.83 24.55 -18.71
N VAL A 19 -5.18 24.51 -19.88
CA VAL A 19 -5.51 25.40 -21.01
C VAL A 19 -6.90 25.05 -21.57
N ALA A 20 -7.22 23.77 -21.73
CA ALA A 20 -8.54 23.32 -22.19
C ALA A 20 -9.68 23.74 -21.25
N ALA A 21 -9.42 23.80 -19.94
CA ALA A 21 -10.38 24.25 -18.93
C ALA A 21 -10.73 25.76 -19.02
N ALA A 22 -9.89 26.57 -19.68
CA ALA A 22 -10.12 28.01 -19.86
C ALA A 22 -11.14 28.33 -20.98
N ARG A 23 -11.59 27.32 -21.75
CA ARG A 23 -12.57 27.47 -22.84
C ARG A 23 -12.16 28.56 -23.84
N ALA A 24 -13.09 29.43 -24.25
CA ALA A 24 -12.88 30.42 -25.31
C ALA A 24 -12.07 31.65 -24.85
N ASP A 25 -11.95 31.88 -23.54
CA ASP A 25 -11.34 33.09 -22.99
C ASP A 25 -9.81 33.07 -23.08
N GLY A 26 -9.23 31.88 -23.34
CA GLY A 26 -7.79 31.66 -23.35
C GLY A 26 -7.16 31.86 -21.97
N LEU A 27 -5.87 31.59 -21.85
CA LEU A 27 -5.15 31.75 -20.60
C LEU A 27 -3.66 32.09 -20.83
N PRO A 28 -3.08 33.08 -20.13
CA PRO A 28 -1.64 33.31 -20.17
C PRO A 28 -0.86 32.15 -19.53
N ILE A 29 0.37 31.91 -20.01
CA ILE A 29 1.26 30.90 -19.43
C ILE A 29 1.54 31.14 -17.93
N GLY A 30 1.52 32.40 -17.50
CA GLY A 30 1.66 32.79 -16.10
C GLY A 30 0.58 32.18 -15.21
N ALA A 31 -0.68 32.22 -15.63
CA ALA A 31 -1.77 31.62 -14.86
C ALA A 31 -1.70 30.08 -14.86
N VAL A 32 -1.20 29.44 -15.94
CA VAL A 32 -0.89 28.00 -15.90
C VAL A 32 0.20 27.71 -14.85
N SER A 33 1.24 28.54 -14.82
CA SER A 33 2.34 28.43 -13.86
C SER A 33 1.84 28.58 -12.43
N ASP A 34 1.03 29.59 -12.14
CA ASP A 34 0.55 29.89 -10.79
C ASP A 34 -0.36 28.77 -10.24
N ASP A 35 -1.12 28.11 -11.12
CA ASP A 35 -1.98 26.99 -10.73
C ASP A 35 -1.21 25.67 -10.51
N LEU A 36 -0.15 25.42 -11.28
CA LEU A 36 0.58 24.14 -11.26
C LEU A 36 1.83 24.17 -10.39
N PHE A 37 2.52 25.31 -10.28
CA PHE A 37 3.75 25.43 -9.49
C PHE A 37 3.57 25.01 -8.02
N PRO A 38 2.48 25.39 -7.30
CA PRO A 38 2.27 24.96 -5.92
C PRO A 38 2.22 23.44 -5.73
N LEU A 39 1.92 22.68 -6.78
CA LEU A 39 1.89 21.21 -6.75
C LEU A 39 3.29 20.61 -6.77
N VAL A 40 4.26 21.27 -7.42
CA VAL A 40 5.62 20.76 -7.68
C VAL A 40 6.74 21.52 -6.96
N ALA A 41 6.43 22.68 -6.36
CA ALA A 41 7.36 23.52 -5.62
C ALA A 41 8.26 22.80 -4.59
N PRO A 42 7.81 21.73 -3.90
CA PRO A 42 8.69 20.99 -2.98
C PRO A 42 9.86 20.27 -3.66
N VAL A 43 9.75 19.99 -4.97
CA VAL A 43 10.70 19.15 -5.72
C VAL A 43 11.51 19.96 -6.73
N VAL A 44 10.97 21.09 -7.21
CA VAL A 44 11.53 21.84 -8.35
C VAL A 44 11.61 23.32 -8.02
N GLY A 45 12.78 23.92 -8.28
CA GLY A 45 12.98 25.37 -8.13
C GLY A 45 12.24 26.17 -9.21
N GLN A 46 11.93 27.44 -8.92
CA GLN A 46 11.09 28.27 -9.81
C GLN A 46 11.68 28.46 -11.23
N GLY A 47 13.00 28.59 -11.35
CA GLY A 47 13.67 28.74 -12.65
C GLY A 47 13.57 27.47 -13.51
N GLU A 48 13.81 26.31 -12.89
CA GLU A 48 13.69 25.01 -13.57
C GLU A 48 12.24 24.73 -13.97
N TRP A 49 11.28 25.04 -13.08
CA TRP A 49 9.86 24.93 -13.35
C TRP A 49 9.43 25.74 -14.58
N ARG A 50 9.85 27.01 -14.67
CA ARG A 50 9.53 27.87 -15.82
C ARG A 50 10.04 27.27 -17.13
N ARG A 51 11.24 26.69 -17.13
CA ARG A 51 11.81 26.02 -18.29
C ARG A 51 10.96 24.81 -18.72
N HIS A 52 10.65 23.90 -17.80
CA HIS A 52 9.85 22.71 -18.08
C HIS A 52 8.43 23.05 -18.55
N LEU A 53 7.78 24.04 -17.94
CA LEU A 53 6.44 24.48 -18.36
C LEU A 53 6.47 25.10 -19.76
N THR A 54 7.45 25.96 -20.04
CA THR A 54 7.59 26.60 -21.35
C THR A 54 7.82 25.55 -22.44
N GLU A 55 8.67 24.55 -22.18
CA GLU A 55 8.92 23.45 -23.12
C GLU A 55 7.68 22.58 -23.35
N ALA A 56 6.94 22.26 -22.29
CA ALA A 56 5.70 21.50 -22.37
C ALA A 56 4.62 22.22 -23.21
N VAL A 57 4.44 23.52 -22.99
CA VAL A 57 3.50 24.35 -23.77
C VAL A 57 3.98 24.50 -25.21
N ALA A 58 5.25 24.78 -25.44
CA ALA A 58 5.81 24.90 -26.79
C ALA A 58 5.67 23.59 -27.59
N SER A 59 5.79 22.42 -26.94
CA SER A 59 5.49 21.13 -27.58
C SER A 59 4.00 20.97 -27.88
N ALA A 60 3.09 21.44 -27.03
CA ALA A 60 1.65 21.39 -27.30
C ALA A 60 1.23 22.31 -28.47
N VAL A 61 1.87 23.47 -28.62
CA VAL A 61 1.68 24.38 -29.75
C VAL A 61 2.22 23.75 -31.04
N ARG A 62 3.44 23.19 -31.01
CA ARG A 62 4.03 22.48 -32.17
C ARG A 62 3.17 21.33 -32.67
N ASP A 63 2.53 20.59 -31.78
CA ASP A 63 1.64 19.47 -32.13
C ASP A 63 0.22 19.93 -32.54
N GLY A 64 -0.02 21.25 -32.64
CA GLY A 64 -1.30 21.80 -33.06
C GLY A 64 -2.44 21.54 -32.07
N LEU A 65 -2.14 21.35 -30.79
CA LEU A 65 -3.14 21.14 -29.73
C LEU A 65 -3.55 22.44 -29.03
N VAL A 66 -2.65 23.43 -29.04
CA VAL A 66 -2.86 24.74 -28.45
C VAL A 66 -2.61 25.79 -29.53
N GLU A 67 -3.52 26.74 -29.63
CA GLU A 67 -3.44 27.92 -30.48
C GLU A 67 -3.10 29.16 -29.64
N GLY A 68 -2.43 30.12 -30.25
CA GLY A 68 -2.04 31.38 -29.63
C GLY A 68 -0.58 31.47 -29.22
N ASP A 69 -0.27 32.45 -28.37
CA ASP A 69 1.08 32.79 -27.92
C ASP A 69 1.21 32.64 -26.39
N ALA A 70 2.38 32.98 -25.83
CA ALA A 70 2.61 32.89 -24.38
C ALA A 70 1.67 33.77 -23.54
N ARG A 71 1.05 34.81 -24.13
CA ARG A 71 0.12 35.72 -23.46
C ARG A 71 -1.31 35.20 -23.52
N MET A 72 -1.67 34.43 -24.54
CA MET A 72 -3.00 33.88 -24.70
C MET A 72 -2.95 32.47 -25.31
N LEU A 73 -3.08 31.45 -24.47
CA LEU A 73 -3.13 30.05 -24.89
C LEU A 73 -4.59 29.57 -24.91
N ALA A 74 -5.03 28.99 -26.02
CA ALA A 74 -6.35 28.37 -26.14
C ALA A 74 -6.23 26.95 -26.71
N ALA A 75 -6.92 25.97 -26.12
CA ALA A 75 -6.93 24.62 -26.66
C ALA A 75 -7.95 24.53 -27.80
N ASN A 76 -7.51 24.08 -28.98
CA ASN A 76 -8.41 23.88 -30.11
C ASN A 76 -9.22 22.58 -29.97
N GLY A 77 -9.98 22.20 -31.00
CA GLY A 77 -10.78 20.97 -30.98
C GLY A 77 -9.94 19.71 -30.73
N ALA A 78 -8.76 19.62 -31.34
CA ALA A 78 -7.83 18.51 -31.16
C ALA A 78 -7.22 18.51 -29.74
N GLY A 79 -6.81 19.67 -29.23
CA GLY A 79 -6.31 19.84 -27.87
C GLY A 79 -7.32 19.45 -26.80
N ARG A 80 -8.58 19.85 -26.95
CA ARG A 80 -9.67 19.44 -26.05
C ARG A 80 -9.91 17.93 -26.12
N LYS A 81 -9.86 17.34 -27.31
CA LYS A 81 -9.97 15.88 -27.46
C LYS A 81 -8.82 15.15 -26.78
N ALA A 82 -7.59 15.63 -26.93
CA ALA A 82 -6.41 15.06 -26.27
C ALA A 82 -6.46 15.21 -24.74
N ALA A 83 -6.90 16.37 -24.23
CA ALA A 83 -7.07 16.61 -22.79
C ALA A 83 -8.14 15.69 -22.17
N ALA A 84 -9.26 15.50 -22.86
CA ALA A 84 -10.33 14.61 -22.38
C ALA A 84 -9.93 13.14 -22.46
N ALA A 85 -9.24 12.74 -23.54
CA ALA A 85 -8.67 11.39 -23.66
C ALA A 85 -7.68 11.09 -22.53
N TYR A 86 -6.89 12.07 -22.10
CA TYR A 86 -6.01 11.92 -20.95
C TYR A 86 -6.78 11.61 -19.66
N LEU A 87 -7.97 12.16 -19.45
CA LEU A 87 -8.81 11.86 -18.29
C LEU A 87 -9.80 10.71 -18.49
N GLY A 88 -9.86 10.11 -19.69
CA GLY A 88 -10.83 9.08 -20.04
C GLY A 88 -12.29 9.58 -20.05
N MET A 89 -12.52 10.85 -20.41
CA MET A 89 -13.83 11.49 -20.43
C MET A 89 -14.18 12.07 -21.80
N ASP A 90 -15.42 12.54 -21.96
CA ASP A 90 -15.87 13.23 -23.18
C ASP A 90 -15.30 14.66 -23.24
N PRO A 91 -14.82 15.15 -24.41
CA PRO A 91 -14.36 16.53 -24.58
C PRO A 91 -15.36 17.62 -24.19
N LEU A 92 -16.66 17.34 -24.27
CA LEU A 92 -17.73 18.26 -23.88
C LEU A 92 -17.91 18.35 -22.36
N GLU A 93 -17.42 17.35 -21.63
CA GLU A 93 -17.49 17.30 -20.16
C GLU A 93 -16.32 18.02 -19.47
N ILE A 94 -15.39 18.62 -20.21
CA ILE A 94 -14.28 19.40 -19.63
C ILE A 94 -14.88 20.59 -18.85
N GLY A 95 -14.91 20.44 -17.53
CA GLY A 95 -15.45 21.40 -16.59
C GLY A 95 -14.40 22.42 -16.10
N PRO A 96 -14.71 23.14 -15.01
CA PRO A 96 -13.81 24.15 -14.45
C PRO A 96 -12.56 23.51 -13.82
N TRP A 97 -11.45 24.25 -13.84
CA TRP A 97 -10.15 23.77 -13.36
C TRP A 97 -10.17 23.15 -11.95
N PRO A 98 -10.84 23.73 -10.93
CA PRO A 98 -10.88 23.13 -9.60
C PRO A 98 -11.48 21.72 -9.58
N GLU A 99 -12.51 21.44 -10.39
CA GLU A 99 -13.11 20.11 -10.48
C GLU A 99 -12.17 19.13 -11.18
N LEU A 100 -11.51 19.56 -12.26
CA LEU A 100 -10.53 18.76 -12.96
C LEU A 100 -9.33 18.42 -12.07
N ARG A 101 -8.82 19.40 -11.32
CA ARG A 101 -7.69 19.25 -10.41
C ARG A 101 -8.01 18.39 -9.19
N ASP A 102 -9.07 18.71 -8.48
CA ASP A 102 -9.35 18.13 -7.15
C ASP A 102 -10.15 16.84 -7.21
N ILE A 103 -10.76 16.50 -8.36
CA ILE A 103 -11.56 15.28 -8.52
C ILE A 103 -11.01 14.42 -9.65
N ARG A 104 -10.97 14.92 -10.90
CA ARG A 104 -10.67 14.07 -12.08
C ARG A 104 -9.21 13.64 -12.13
N LEU A 105 -8.25 14.53 -11.90
CA LEU A 105 -6.82 14.19 -11.86
C LEU A 105 -6.49 13.26 -10.70
N ILE A 106 -7.15 13.42 -9.55
CA ILE A 106 -7.00 12.51 -8.41
C ILE A 106 -7.58 11.14 -8.75
N ALA A 107 -8.77 11.09 -9.36
CA ALA A 107 -9.40 9.85 -9.80
C ALA A 107 -8.51 9.08 -10.79
N LYS A 108 -7.90 9.79 -11.76
CA LYS A 108 -6.91 9.23 -12.69
C LYS A 108 -5.72 8.64 -11.95
N THR A 109 -5.13 9.39 -11.02
CA THR A 109 -3.94 8.94 -10.27
C THR A 109 -4.24 7.71 -9.41
N LEU A 110 -5.48 7.57 -8.93
CA LEU A 110 -5.95 6.42 -8.15
C LEU A 110 -6.49 5.26 -9.01
N GLY A 111 -6.57 5.42 -10.34
CA GLY A 111 -7.05 4.40 -11.28
C GLY A 111 -8.57 4.18 -11.28
N ILE A 112 -9.36 5.18 -10.89
CA ILE A 112 -10.82 5.09 -10.73
C ILE A 112 -11.61 6.04 -11.64
N GLU A 113 -10.99 6.47 -12.74
CA GLU A 113 -11.57 7.41 -13.72
C GLU A 113 -12.92 6.96 -14.32
N LYS A 114 -13.17 5.65 -14.39
CA LYS A 114 -14.43 5.05 -14.93
C LYS A 114 -15.51 4.80 -13.88
N GLU A 115 -15.33 5.22 -12.63
CA GLU A 115 -16.36 5.06 -11.60
C GLU A 115 -17.51 6.06 -11.74
N SER A 116 -18.65 5.77 -11.08
CA SER A 116 -19.83 6.65 -11.15
C SER A 116 -19.56 8.05 -10.57
N ALA A 117 -20.25 9.06 -11.11
CA ALA A 117 -20.11 10.46 -10.70
C ALA A 117 -20.29 10.67 -9.18
N VAL A 118 -21.15 9.89 -8.53
CA VAL A 118 -21.34 9.92 -7.06
C VAL A 118 -20.07 9.52 -6.31
N LYS A 119 -19.36 8.49 -6.79
CA LYS A 119 -18.10 8.04 -6.17
C LYS A 119 -16.97 9.04 -6.41
N LEU A 120 -16.92 9.65 -7.60
CA LEU A 120 -15.96 10.71 -7.92
C LEU A 120 -16.19 11.96 -7.07
N LYS A 121 -17.43 12.47 -6.96
CA LYS A 121 -17.78 13.58 -6.06
C LYS A 121 -17.44 13.28 -4.60
N GLY A 122 -17.42 12.00 -4.21
CA GLY A 122 -16.95 11.55 -2.90
C GLY A 122 -15.51 11.97 -2.57
N LEU A 123 -14.63 12.16 -3.57
CA LEU A 123 -13.24 12.60 -3.37
C LEU A 123 -13.14 14.04 -2.82
N ALA A 124 -14.24 14.80 -2.84
CA ALA A 124 -14.32 16.09 -2.17
C ALA A 124 -14.22 15.99 -0.65
N ASN A 125 -14.58 14.84 -0.06
CA ASN A 125 -14.58 14.61 1.37
C ASN A 125 -13.28 13.92 1.85
N ALA A 126 -12.68 14.44 2.92
CA ALA A 126 -11.42 13.93 3.47
C ALA A 126 -11.45 12.45 3.87
N GLU A 127 -12.53 11.98 4.51
CA GLU A 127 -12.65 10.59 4.94
C GLU A 127 -12.81 9.65 3.76
N ARG A 128 -13.61 10.05 2.77
CA ARG A 128 -13.80 9.29 1.53
C ARG A 128 -12.53 9.23 0.69
N LEU A 129 -11.75 10.32 0.62
CA LEU A 129 -10.47 10.33 -0.06
C LEU A 129 -9.47 9.39 0.63
N ARG A 130 -9.30 9.48 1.95
CA ARG A 130 -8.41 8.58 2.71
C ARG A 130 -8.79 7.12 2.54
N ALA A 131 -10.08 6.80 2.64
CA ALA A 131 -10.57 5.45 2.40
C ALA A 131 -10.23 4.98 0.98
N ARG A 132 -10.40 5.85 -0.02
CA ARG A 132 -10.11 5.50 -1.41
C ARG A 132 -8.63 5.28 -1.69
N ILE A 133 -7.75 6.10 -1.11
CA ILE A 133 -6.30 5.92 -1.18
C ILE A 133 -5.93 4.51 -0.69
N LEU A 134 -6.46 4.10 0.47
CA LEU A 134 -6.17 2.78 1.04
C LEU A 134 -6.76 1.64 0.23
N VAL A 135 -7.98 1.81 -0.29
CA VAL A 135 -8.61 0.82 -1.18
C VAL A 135 -7.76 0.59 -2.43
N SER A 136 -7.26 1.65 -3.06
CA SER A 136 -6.39 1.56 -4.24
C SER A 136 -5.01 0.99 -3.88
N ALA A 137 -4.36 1.51 -2.84
CA ALA A 137 -3.01 1.11 -2.43
C ALA A 137 -2.88 -0.35 -1.98
N PHE A 138 -3.92 -0.89 -1.35
CA PHE A 138 -3.95 -2.27 -0.86
C PHE A 138 -4.82 -3.21 -1.71
N SER A 139 -5.28 -2.74 -2.88
CA SER A 139 -6.12 -3.51 -3.81
C SER A 139 -7.35 -4.15 -3.14
N LEU A 140 -8.02 -3.40 -2.27
CA LEU A 140 -9.20 -3.86 -1.54
C LEU A 140 -10.45 -3.73 -2.41
N SER A 141 -11.44 -4.62 -2.20
CA SER A 141 -12.73 -4.56 -2.88
C SER A 141 -13.88 -4.45 -1.88
N PHE A 142 -14.75 -3.45 -2.05
CA PHE A 142 -15.93 -3.26 -1.20
C PHE A 142 -17.20 -3.09 -2.04
N LYS A 143 -18.30 -3.69 -1.56
CA LYS A 143 -19.65 -3.28 -1.97
C LYS A 143 -20.01 -1.98 -1.23
N GLY A 144 -20.13 -0.88 -1.98
CA GLY A 144 -20.46 0.45 -1.46
C GLY A 144 -19.28 1.21 -0.84
N VAL A 145 -19.58 2.29 -0.12
CA VAL A 145 -18.57 3.09 0.62
C VAL A 145 -18.19 2.35 1.91
N PRO A 146 -16.90 2.04 2.14
CA PRO A 146 -16.49 1.33 3.34
C PRO A 146 -16.58 2.22 4.59
N THR A 147 -17.12 1.67 5.68
CA THR A 147 -17.05 2.31 7.00
C THR A 147 -15.64 2.16 7.60
N PRO A 148 -15.23 3.02 8.54
CA PRO A 148 -13.91 2.92 9.19
C PRO A 148 -13.62 1.54 9.78
N ALA A 149 -14.61 0.93 10.44
CA ALA A 149 -14.48 -0.40 11.01
C ALA A 149 -14.29 -1.51 9.95
N ARG A 150 -15.00 -1.42 8.81
CA ARG A 150 -14.82 -2.37 7.69
C ARG A 150 -13.46 -2.21 7.05
N LEU A 151 -12.98 -0.98 6.89
CA LEU A 151 -11.68 -0.71 6.32
C LEU A 151 -10.54 -1.20 7.23
N ARG A 152 -10.64 -0.95 8.54
CA ARG A 152 -9.71 -1.51 9.54
C ARG A 152 -9.62 -3.03 9.45
N ASN A 153 -10.76 -3.71 9.42
CA ASN A 153 -10.77 -5.17 9.34
C ASN A 153 -10.11 -5.67 8.06
N ALA A 154 -10.39 -5.06 6.91
CA ALA A 154 -9.76 -5.43 5.65
C ALA A 154 -8.25 -5.19 5.65
N LEU A 155 -7.79 -4.07 6.20
CA LEU A 155 -6.36 -3.77 6.34
C LEU A 155 -5.66 -4.76 7.28
N ALA A 156 -6.31 -5.14 8.38
CA ALA A 156 -5.78 -6.16 9.28
C ALA A 156 -5.65 -7.52 8.57
N VAL A 157 -6.61 -7.89 7.72
CA VAL A 157 -6.50 -9.09 6.87
C VAL A 157 -5.33 -8.98 5.90
N VAL A 158 -5.11 -7.82 5.26
CA VAL A 158 -3.94 -7.61 4.38
C VAL A 158 -2.62 -7.71 5.15
N ALA A 159 -2.56 -7.19 6.38
CA ALA A 159 -1.39 -7.32 7.23
C ALA A 159 -1.09 -8.79 7.56
N LEU A 160 -2.12 -9.56 7.87
CA LEU A 160 -2.01 -10.99 8.08
C LEU A 160 -1.59 -11.71 6.78
N ASP A 161 -2.23 -11.44 5.64
CA ASP A 161 -1.84 -12.03 4.35
C ASP A 161 -0.37 -11.77 4.00
N ARG A 162 0.14 -10.58 4.28
CA ARG A 162 1.56 -10.23 4.11
C ARG A 162 2.47 -10.98 5.08
N ALA A 163 2.05 -11.14 6.34
CA ALA A 163 2.80 -11.89 7.35
C ALA A 163 2.82 -13.41 7.07
N PHE A 164 1.78 -13.95 6.43
CA PHE A 164 1.57 -15.40 6.23
C PHE A 164 1.63 -15.86 4.76
N GLY A 165 2.08 -15.00 3.84
CA GLY A 165 2.37 -15.39 2.44
C GLY A 165 1.13 -15.80 1.62
N ASN A 166 0.02 -15.06 1.72
CA ASN A 166 -1.24 -15.28 0.98
C ASN A 166 -2.00 -16.60 1.27
N GLN A 167 -1.62 -17.38 2.29
CA GLN A 167 -2.32 -18.62 2.67
C GLN A 167 -3.67 -18.40 3.38
N LEU A 168 -4.02 -17.15 3.74
CA LEU A 168 -5.18 -16.82 4.56
C LEU A 168 -6.42 -16.39 3.77
N LYS A 169 -6.30 -15.99 2.50
CA LYS A 169 -7.45 -15.62 1.64
C LYS A 169 -8.52 -16.70 1.53
N SER A 170 -8.16 -17.96 1.81
CA SER A 170 -9.07 -19.10 1.83
C SER A 170 -9.75 -19.39 3.19
N ARG A 171 -9.29 -18.81 4.31
CA ARG A 171 -9.61 -19.35 5.66
C ARG A 171 -10.20 -18.37 6.68
N LEU A 172 -10.21 -17.06 6.43
CA LEU A 172 -10.93 -16.12 7.29
C LEU A 172 -12.40 -15.98 6.84
N GLY A 173 -13.25 -16.91 7.29
CA GLY A 173 -14.69 -16.85 7.10
C GLY A 173 -15.29 -15.56 7.65
N SER A 174 -16.24 -15.00 6.89
CA SER A 174 -16.91 -13.71 7.07
C SER A 174 -17.85 -13.60 8.30
N GLY A 175 -17.44 -14.12 9.46
CA GLY A 175 -18.36 -14.35 10.59
C GLY A 175 -18.24 -13.44 11.81
N LYS A 176 -17.03 -13.07 12.26
CA LYS A 176 -16.84 -12.14 13.40
C LYS A 176 -15.54 -11.37 13.20
N GLY A 177 -15.66 -10.06 12.97
CA GLY A 177 -14.52 -9.18 12.76
C GLY A 177 -13.59 -9.14 13.97
N LEU A 178 -12.30 -8.86 13.72
CA LEU A 178 -11.31 -8.62 14.78
C LEU A 178 -11.80 -7.52 15.73
N SER A 179 -11.49 -7.68 17.03
CA SER A 179 -11.77 -6.63 18.02
C SER A 179 -11.16 -5.29 17.58
N GLY A 180 -11.79 -4.17 17.97
CA GLY A 180 -11.35 -2.83 17.56
C GLY A 180 -9.85 -2.62 17.77
N LYS A 181 -9.35 -2.98 18.97
CA LYS A 181 -7.95 -2.86 19.35
C LYS A 181 -7.04 -3.81 18.56
N ALA A 182 -7.37 -5.10 18.47
CA ALA A 182 -6.55 -6.07 17.74
C ALA A 182 -6.46 -5.75 16.24
N GLY A 183 -7.58 -5.38 15.63
CA GLY A 183 -7.58 -5.00 14.22
C GLY A 183 -6.81 -3.72 13.94
N ARG A 184 -6.79 -2.74 14.86
CA ARG A 184 -5.94 -1.54 14.70
C ARG A 184 -4.46 -1.87 14.82
N LEU A 185 -4.07 -2.68 15.79
CA LEU A 185 -2.68 -3.09 15.97
C LEU A 185 -2.16 -3.87 14.76
N LEU A 186 -2.97 -4.77 14.20
CA LEU A 186 -2.62 -5.53 13.00
C LEU A 186 -2.56 -4.64 11.76
N ALA A 187 -3.60 -3.84 11.51
CA ALA A 187 -3.60 -2.89 10.38
C ALA A 187 -2.46 -1.87 10.51
N GLY A 188 -2.09 -1.49 11.74
CA GLY A 188 -0.97 -0.61 12.03
C GLY A 188 0.39 -1.18 11.63
N GLN A 189 0.52 -2.51 11.46
CA GLN A 189 1.75 -3.13 10.92
C GLN A 189 1.98 -2.79 9.45
N LEU A 190 0.98 -2.26 8.75
CA LEU A 190 1.13 -1.79 7.36
C LEU A 190 1.82 -0.41 7.27
N SER A 191 1.97 0.27 8.41
CA SER A 191 2.70 1.53 8.54
C SER A 191 4.21 1.29 8.48
N ARG A 192 4.96 2.22 7.88
CA ARG A 192 6.44 2.29 8.00
C ARG A 192 6.88 2.41 9.44
N THR A 193 6.04 3.00 10.30
CA THR A 193 6.24 3.08 11.74
C THR A 193 5.11 2.32 12.46
N PRO A 194 5.28 1.00 12.69
CA PRO A 194 4.26 0.19 13.36
C PRO A 194 3.97 0.71 14.77
N LYS A 195 2.73 1.08 15.04
CA LYS A 195 2.26 1.59 16.35
C LYS A 195 0.75 1.41 16.52
N ASP A 196 0.26 1.53 17.76
CA ASP A 196 -1.18 1.70 18.00
C ASP A 196 -1.58 3.14 17.71
N PHE A 197 -2.51 3.32 16.77
CA PHE A 197 -3.04 4.63 16.40
C PHE A 197 -4.22 5.07 17.29
N GLY A 198 -4.66 4.23 18.23
CA GLY A 198 -5.69 4.53 19.22
C GLY A 198 -7.12 4.50 18.66
N THR A 199 -7.37 5.14 17.51
CA THR A 199 -8.69 5.20 16.84
C THR A 199 -8.62 4.79 15.37
N ASP A 200 -9.72 4.27 14.84
CA ASP A 200 -9.82 3.85 13.44
C ASP A 200 -9.63 5.05 12.49
N ARG A 201 -10.11 6.24 12.88
CA ARG A 201 -9.95 7.48 12.11
C ARG A 201 -8.48 7.90 12.00
N ARG A 202 -7.72 7.84 13.10
CA ARG A 202 -6.29 8.18 13.10
C ARG A 202 -5.46 7.15 12.33
N LEU A 203 -5.75 5.87 12.50
CA LEU A 203 -5.14 4.79 11.71
C LEU A 203 -5.30 5.03 10.20
N ILE A 204 -6.54 5.27 9.76
CA ILE A 204 -6.86 5.48 8.34
C ILE A 204 -6.20 6.75 7.80
N ALA A 205 -6.20 7.83 8.59
CA ALA A 205 -5.62 9.11 8.19
C ALA A 205 -4.10 9.02 8.00
N GLU A 206 -3.39 8.44 8.96
CA GLU A 206 -1.93 8.29 8.93
C GLU A 206 -1.48 7.31 7.84
N LEU A 207 -2.12 6.14 7.75
CA LEU A 207 -1.81 5.18 6.69
C LEU A 207 -2.05 5.78 5.31
N ALA A 208 -3.16 6.51 5.11
CA ALA A 208 -3.44 7.14 3.83
C ALA A 208 -2.37 8.17 3.45
N ALA A 209 -1.97 9.03 4.40
CA ALA A 209 -0.90 10.00 4.20
C ALA A 209 0.42 9.31 3.84
N GLU A 210 0.76 8.21 4.52
CA GLU A 210 1.98 7.47 4.25
C GLU A 210 2.00 6.81 2.87
N GLN A 211 0.87 6.25 2.42
CA GLN A 211 0.76 5.62 1.09
C GLN A 211 0.96 6.61 -0.07
N VAL A 212 0.60 7.88 0.14
CA VAL A 212 0.81 8.94 -0.87
C VAL A 212 2.07 9.78 -0.61
N GLY A 213 2.74 9.59 0.53
CA GLY A 213 3.91 10.38 0.93
C GLY A 213 3.58 11.81 1.35
N ALA A 214 2.38 12.06 1.88
CA ALA A 214 1.99 13.37 2.39
C ALA A 214 2.58 13.63 3.79
N ASN A 215 2.98 14.88 4.06
CA ASN A 215 3.44 15.33 5.37
C ASN A 215 2.29 15.67 6.34
N GLY A 216 1.04 15.59 5.87
CA GLY A 216 -0.16 15.91 6.62
C GLY A 216 -1.29 14.96 6.26
N THR A 217 -2.27 14.85 7.16
CA THR A 217 -3.43 13.97 6.97
C THR A 217 -4.67 14.70 6.48
N ASP A 218 -4.63 16.03 6.39
CA ASP A 218 -5.70 16.88 5.91
C ASP A 218 -5.95 16.71 4.41
N LEU A 219 -7.12 17.17 3.96
CA LEU A 219 -7.54 16.99 2.57
C LEU A 219 -6.56 17.64 1.59
N ALA A 220 -6.11 18.87 1.86
CA ALA A 220 -5.26 19.63 0.96
C ALA A 220 -3.86 18.99 0.82
N ALA A 221 -3.26 18.54 1.93
CA ALA A 221 -1.99 17.82 1.89
C ALA A 221 -2.07 16.51 1.09
N LEU A 222 -3.14 15.73 1.29
CA LEU A 222 -3.35 14.47 0.54
C LEU A 222 -3.51 14.72 -0.96
N ARG A 223 -4.33 15.71 -1.35
CA ARG A 223 -4.51 16.06 -2.77
C ARG A 223 -3.20 16.47 -3.41
N ARG A 224 -2.44 17.36 -2.74
CA ARG A 224 -1.14 17.82 -3.22
C ARG A 224 -0.17 16.67 -3.42
N ALA A 225 -0.08 15.75 -2.45
CA ALA A 225 0.83 14.60 -2.54
C ALA A 225 0.46 13.66 -3.69
N ILE A 226 -0.84 13.41 -3.92
CA ILE A 226 -1.31 12.60 -5.05
C ILE A 226 -0.94 13.27 -6.39
N LEU A 227 -1.22 14.57 -6.53
CA LEU A 227 -0.93 15.31 -7.76
C LEU A 227 0.58 15.45 -7.99
N LEU A 228 1.38 15.62 -6.93
CA LEU A 228 2.83 15.62 -7.03
C LEU A 228 3.34 14.27 -7.54
N ARG A 229 2.79 13.15 -7.04
CA ARG A 229 3.14 11.80 -7.52
C ARG A 229 2.78 11.59 -8.99
N LEU A 230 1.71 12.21 -9.49
CA LEU A 230 1.37 12.18 -10.92
C LEU A 230 2.41 12.94 -11.76
N LEU A 231 2.87 14.08 -11.25
CA LEU A 231 3.78 14.99 -11.95
C LEU A 231 5.27 14.65 -11.76
N THR A 232 5.59 13.63 -10.97
CA THR A 232 6.98 13.24 -10.70
C THR A 232 7.22 11.77 -11.00
N VAL A 233 8.46 11.48 -11.41
CA VAL A 233 8.99 10.12 -11.52
C VAL A 233 10.14 9.97 -10.53
N PRO A 234 10.28 8.80 -9.88
CA PRO A 234 11.44 8.55 -9.04
C PRO A 234 12.70 8.63 -9.92
N LEU A 235 13.70 9.39 -9.48
CA LEU A 235 15.02 9.34 -10.11
C LEU A 235 15.60 7.95 -9.81
N VAL A 236 15.58 7.08 -10.81
CA VAL A 236 16.44 5.91 -10.81
C VAL A 236 17.86 6.47 -10.93
N HIS A 237 18.73 6.15 -9.99
CA HIS A 237 20.15 6.41 -10.19
C HIS A 237 20.62 5.47 -11.29
N ASP A 238 20.63 5.98 -12.52
CA ASP A 238 21.22 5.32 -13.67
C ASP A 238 22.73 5.24 -13.46
N GLY A 239 23.16 4.13 -12.85
CA GLY A 239 24.45 3.53 -13.14
C GLY A 239 24.24 2.54 -14.28
N GLU A 240 24.96 2.78 -15.38
CA GLU A 240 25.16 1.91 -16.55
C GLU A 240 24.10 1.89 -17.67
N SER A 241 24.41 2.76 -18.63
CA SER A 241 24.66 2.44 -20.04
C SER A 241 23.47 2.19 -20.98
N ALA A 242 23.35 3.14 -21.91
CA ALA A 242 22.64 3.00 -23.15
C ALA A 242 23.10 1.76 -23.94
N SER A 243 22.14 1.00 -24.46
CA SER A 243 22.19 0.59 -25.86
C SER A 243 20.79 0.28 -26.37
N ALA A 244 20.44 0.93 -27.47
CA ALA A 244 19.22 0.70 -28.22
C ALA A 244 19.23 -0.69 -28.87
N SER A 245 18.09 -1.38 -28.88
CA SER A 245 17.67 -2.08 -30.10
C SER A 245 16.16 -2.32 -30.13
N LYS A 246 15.62 -2.13 -31.33
CA LYS A 246 14.24 -2.33 -31.77
C LYS A 246 13.82 -3.80 -31.61
N ALA A 247 12.60 -4.05 -31.11
CA ALA A 247 11.73 -5.12 -31.60
C ALA A 247 10.27 -4.88 -31.19
N LYS A 248 9.36 -5.23 -32.11
CA LYS A 248 7.90 -5.10 -32.07
C LYS A 248 7.21 -5.96 -30.99
N PRO A 249 5.92 -5.69 -30.68
CA PRO A 249 5.24 -6.23 -29.50
C PRO A 249 4.78 -7.67 -29.72
N VAL A 250 5.12 -8.56 -28.79
CA VAL A 250 4.47 -9.87 -28.65
C VAL A 250 3.67 -9.86 -27.36
N GLU A 251 2.36 -9.93 -27.54
CA GLU A 251 1.35 -10.30 -26.56
C GLU A 251 1.67 -11.70 -26.03
N GLN A 252 2.00 -11.83 -24.73
CA GLN A 252 1.97 -13.13 -24.05
C GLN A 252 1.84 -13.00 -22.53
N ALA A 253 0.70 -13.49 -22.07
CA ALA A 253 0.52 -14.39 -20.94
C ALA A 253 1.05 -13.98 -19.55
N ILE A 254 0.09 -13.58 -18.73
CA ILE A 254 0.09 -13.62 -17.27
C ILE A 254 0.43 -15.05 -16.79
N THR A 255 1.65 -15.30 -16.31
CA THR A 255 1.96 -16.36 -15.32
C THR A 255 3.29 -16.06 -14.61
N ALA A 256 3.34 -15.02 -13.78
CA ALA A 256 4.42 -14.91 -12.80
C ALA A 256 4.03 -15.68 -11.52
N ARG A 257 4.41 -16.96 -11.47
CA ARG A 257 4.57 -17.68 -10.19
C ARG A 257 5.66 -16.96 -9.40
N THR A 258 5.30 -16.24 -8.36
CA THR A 258 6.24 -15.72 -7.38
C THR A 258 6.81 -16.89 -6.59
N THR A 259 8.06 -17.25 -6.90
CA THR A 259 8.92 -18.01 -6.00
C THR A 259 9.01 -17.30 -4.64
N PRO A 260 8.86 -18.01 -3.50
CA PRO A 260 9.05 -17.41 -2.19
C PRO A 260 10.50 -16.91 -2.03
N PRO A 261 10.73 -15.87 -1.22
CA PRO A 261 12.08 -15.38 -0.93
C PRO A 261 12.93 -16.52 -0.35
N LYS A 262 14.13 -16.72 -0.93
CA LYS A 262 15.08 -17.78 -0.55
C LYS A 262 15.40 -17.69 0.95
N GLY A 263 15.13 -18.77 1.70
CA GLY A 263 15.55 -18.94 3.09
C GLY A 263 14.43 -19.20 4.11
N ARG A 264 13.15 -18.93 3.78
CA ARG A 264 12.03 -19.14 4.72
C ARG A 264 11.42 -20.54 4.56
N PRO A 265 11.24 -21.32 5.65
CA PRO A 265 10.72 -22.69 5.58
C PRO A 265 9.22 -22.66 5.26
N ASP A 266 8.76 -23.68 4.54
CA ASP A 266 7.33 -23.98 4.46
C ASP A 266 6.81 -24.55 5.79
N LEU A 267 5.48 -24.66 5.95
CA LEU A 267 4.89 -25.06 7.23
C LEU A 267 5.29 -26.48 7.66
N LYS A 268 5.52 -27.38 6.70
CA LYS A 268 5.88 -28.78 6.96
C LYS A 268 7.34 -28.91 7.38
N THR A 269 8.24 -28.22 6.67
CA THR A 269 9.67 -28.12 7.00
C THR A 269 9.83 -27.42 8.35
N PHE A 270 9.15 -26.30 8.55
CA PHE A 270 9.10 -25.61 9.84
C PHE A 270 8.68 -26.56 10.96
N ALA A 271 7.57 -27.29 10.80
CA ALA A 271 7.08 -28.20 11.83
C ALA A 271 8.09 -29.31 12.15
N SER A 272 8.68 -29.93 11.12
CA SER A 272 9.66 -31.00 11.29
C SER A 272 10.94 -30.52 12.00
N GLU A 273 11.42 -29.33 11.64
CA GLU A 273 12.62 -28.75 12.21
C GLU A 273 12.38 -28.25 13.63
N VAL A 274 11.23 -27.63 13.89
CA VAL A 274 10.84 -27.20 15.24
C VAL A 274 10.68 -28.41 16.16
N LEU A 275 10.13 -29.53 15.69
CA LEU A 275 10.10 -30.77 16.47
C LEU A 275 11.50 -31.33 16.72
N THR A 276 12.40 -31.23 15.73
CA THR A 276 13.80 -31.65 15.88
C THR A 276 14.52 -30.82 16.94
N LEU A 277 14.33 -29.50 16.93
CA LEU A 277 14.91 -28.56 17.89
C LEU A 277 14.22 -28.59 19.27
N ALA A 278 12.97 -29.06 19.32
CA ALA A 278 12.23 -29.23 20.56
C ALA A 278 12.64 -30.52 21.30
N ARG A 279 13.12 -31.56 20.60
CA ARG A 279 13.50 -32.87 21.20
C ARG A 279 14.54 -32.76 22.33
N PRO A 280 15.64 -31.99 22.20
CA PRO A 280 16.63 -31.83 23.26
C PRO A 280 16.10 -31.04 24.46
N ALA A 281 15.11 -30.18 24.26
CA ALA A 281 14.52 -29.31 25.27
C ALA A 281 13.21 -29.88 25.86
N ALA A 282 12.84 -31.12 25.53
CA ALA A 282 11.61 -31.74 25.98
C ALA A 282 11.82 -32.51 27.29
N GLU A 283 10.99 -32.20 28.27
CA GLU A 283 11.00 -32.81 29.61
C GLU A 283 9.78 -33.72 29.77
N GLY A 284 9.90 -34.77 30.59
CA GLY A 284 8.84 -35.74 30.90
C GLY A 284 9.13 -37.19 30.50
N TRP A 285 8.20 -38.08 30.85
CA TRP A 285 8.18 -39.52 30.55
C TRP A 285 7.86 -39.87 29.07
N ALA A 286 8.29 -41.06 28.65
CA ALA A 286 8.06 -41.59 27.31
C ALA A 286 6.56 -41.69 27.00
N GLY A 287 6.09 -40.91 26.01
CA GLY A 287 4.68 -40.82 25.62
C GLY A 287 4.00 -39.47 25.92
N ASP A 288 4.56 -38.62 26.79
CA ASP A 288 4.03 -37.26 27.06
C ASP A 288 5.15 -36.23 27.27
N ARG A 289 6.19 -36.31 26.43
CA ARG A 289 7.29 -35.35 26.44
C ARG A 289 6.83 -33.99 25.92
N LYS A 290 7.17 -32.92 26.66
CA LYS A 290 6.74 -31.56 26.37
C LYS A 290 7.92 -30.61 26.42
N ALA A 291 8.01 -29.71 25.44
CA ALA A 291 9.00 -28.64 25.42
C ALA A 291 8.31 -27.28 25.54
N LEU A 292 8.86 -26.38 26.35
CA LEU A 292 8.35 -25.01 26.48
C LEU A 292 8.53 -24.23 25.17
N ILE A 293 7.47 -23.57 24.71
CA ILE A 293 7.48 -22.79 23.47
C ILE A 293 8.57 -21.71 23.50
N SER A 294 8.78 -21.05 24.65
CA SER A 294 9.81 -20.02 24.82
C SER A 294 11.24 -20.56 24.68
N ARG A 295 11.50 -21.80 25.14
CA ARG A 295 12.81 -22.46 25.00
C ARG A 295 13.07 -22.87 23.56
N VAL A 296 12.07 -23.47 22.92
CA VAL A 296 12.15 -23.88 21.50
C VAL A 296 12.34 -22.66 20.60
N TRP A 297 11.71 -21.53 20.92
CA TRP A 297 11.93 -20.27 20.22
C TRP A 297 13.40 -19.82 20.26
N ARG A 298 14.05 -19.89 21.44
CA ARG A 298 15.47 -19.51 21.57
C ARG A 298 16.36 -20.41 20.70
N SER A 299 16.11 -21.72 20.69
CA SER A 299 16.87 -22.67 19.86
C SER A 299 16.69 -22.41 18.37
N VAL A 300 15.45 -22.15 17.92
CA VAL A 300 15.15 -21.83 16.51
C VAL A 300 15.84 -20.53 16.09
N LYS A 301 15.83 -19.51 16.94
CA LYS A 301 16.49 -18.23 16.65
C LYS A 301 18.02 -18.39 16.54
N ALA A 302 18.62 -19.27 17.34
CA ALA A 302 20.05 -19.53 17.33
C ALA A 302 20.49 -20.39 16.13
N GLU A 303 19.76 -21.47 15.84
CA GLU A 303 20.16 -22.44 14.82
C GLU A 303 19.67 -22.10 13.40
N ARG A 304 18.61 -21.28 13.28
CA ARG A 304 18.01 -20.88 12.00
C ARG A 304 17.88 -19.36 11.83
N PRO A 305 19.01 -18.61 11.87
CA PRO A 305 18.98 -17.16 11.68
C PRO A 305 18.49 -16.75 10.27
N SER A 306 18.70 -17.62 9.27
CA SER A 306 18.26 -17.39 7.88
C SER A 306 16.75 -17.33 7.70
N TRP A 307 15.96 -17.81 8.67
CA TRP A 307 14.50 -17.74 8.62
C TRP A 307 13.97 -16.34 8.92
N ALA A 308 14.77 -15.49 9.57
CA ALA A 308 14.45 -14.11 9.94
C ALA A 308 13.08 -13.95 10.62
N LEU A 309 12.67 -14.94 11.43
CA LEU A 309 11.40 -14.89 12.15
C LEU A 309 11.50 -13.98 13.37
N SER A 310 10.39 -13.32 13.70
CA SER A 310 10.14 -12.76 15.03
C SER A 310 9.46 -13.81 15.94
N GLU A 311 9.49 -13.57 17.25
CA GLU A 311 8.87 -14.48 18.24
C GLU A 311 7.35 -14.61 18.02
N ILE A 312 6.72 -13.51 17.59
CA ILE A 312 5.30 -13.47 17.28
C ILE A 312 5.02 -14.34 16.06
N GLU A 313 5.82 -14.22 14.99
CA GLU A 313 5.69 -15.04 13.79
C GLU A 313 5.91 -16.53 14.11
N PHE A 314 6.91 -16.85 14.94
CA PHE A 314 7.15 -18.21 15.39
C PHE A 314 5.96 -18.81 16.13
N LYS A 315 5.36 -18.08 17.08
CA LYS A 315 4.17 -18.51 17.82
C LYS A 315 2.95 -18.67 16.91
N CYS A 316 2.78 -17.79 15.92
CA CYS A 316 1.72 -17.93 14.93
C CYS A 316 1.94 -19.17 14.04
N MET A 317 3.16 -19.42 13.59
CA MET A 317 3.48 -20.62 12.80
C MET A 317 3.29 -21.92 13.61
N LEU A 318 3.62 -21.92 14.90
CA LEU A 318 3.31 -23.04 15.81
C LEU A 318 1.81 -23.31 15.94
N THR A 319 1.01 -22.25 16.06
CA THR A 319 -0.46 -22.37 16.13
C THR A 319 -1.04 -22.96 14.86
N GLU A 320 -0.52 -22.55 13.70
CA GLU A 320 -0.97 -23.10 12.42
C GLU A 320 -0.48 -24.53 12.19
N ALA A 321 0.75 -24.85 12.57
CA ALA A 321 1.26 -26.22 12.57
C ALA A 321 0.42 -27.14 13.48
N HIS A 322 -0.06 -26.62 14.62
CA HIS A 322 -0.99 -27.31 15.49
C HIS A 322 -2.34 -27.56 14.85
N ARG A 323 -2.92 -26.52 14.24
CA ARG A 323 -4.25 -26.57 13.62
C ARG A 323 -4.30 -27.53 12.42
N VAL A 324 -3.20 -27.70 11.71
CA VAL A 324 -3.07 -28.61 10.56
C VAL A 324 -2.60 -30.02 10.99
N GLY A 325 -2.32 -30.23 12.28
CA GLY A 325 -1.91 -31.52 12.83
C GLY A 325 -0.44 -31.90 12.59
N HIS A 326 0.40 -30.94 12.19
CA HIS A 326 1.84 -31.17 12.02
C HIS A 326 2.62 -31.08 13.34
N ILE A 327 2.08 -30.37 14.33
CA ILE A 327 2.59 -30.29 15.70
C ILE A 327 1.41 -30.48 16.65
N THR A 328 1.63 -30.91 17.89
CA THR A 328 0.60 -30.86 18.94
C THR A 328 1.00 -29.84 19.99
N LEU A 329 0.09 -28.94 20.38
CA LEU A 329 0.34 -27.98 21.46
C LEU A 329 -0.42 -28.41 22.72
N ALA A 330 0.16 -28.14 23.89
CA ALA A 330 -0.41 -28.49 25.18
C ALA A 330 -0.44 -27.30 26.14
N ASN A 331 -1.41 -27.33 27.05
CA ASN A 331 -1.58 -26.35 28.11
C ASN A 331 -0.70 -26.70 29.30
N ALA A 332 -0.35 -25.69 30.10
CA ALA A 332 0.31 -25.88 31.39
C ALA A 332 -0.73 -26.03 32.50
N ASP A 333 -0.45 -26.89 33.49
CA ASP A 333 -1.11 -26.84 34.79
C ASP A 333 -0.38 -25.78 35.64
N LEU A 334 -1.11 -24.80 36.17
CA LEU A 334 -0.61 -23.57 36.78
C LEU A 334 -0.15 -23.76 38.24
N LYS A 335 0.52 -24.86 38.56
CA LYS A 335 0.88 -25.20 39.95
C LYS A 335 2.31 -24.83 40.33
N ASP A 336 3.23 -24.70 39.38
CA ASP A 336 4.64 -24.44 39.68
C ASP A 336 5.02 -22.96 39.57
N LYS A 337 5.21 -22.32 40.73
CA LYS A 337 5.60 -20.91 40.85
C LYS A 337 6.98 -20.59 40.26
N GLN A 338 7.86 -21.58 40.14
CA GLN A 338 9.22 -21.39 39.59
C GLN A 338 9.25 -21.25 38.05
N LEU A 339 8.25 -21.79 37.34
CA LEU A 339 8.18 -21.74 35.87
C LEU A 339 7.31 -20.59 35.33
N LEU A 340 6.80 -19.73 36.22
CA LEU A 340 5.75 -18.77 35.90
C LEU A 340 6.16 -17.74 34.83
N ALA A 341 7.41 -17.25 34.88
CA ALA A 341 7.95 -16.33 33.88
C ALA A 341 8.16 -17.00 32.50
N GLU A 342 8.65 -18.24 32.48
CA GLU A 342 8.85 -18.99 31.23
C GLU A 342 7.53 -19.44 30.59
N LEU A 343 6.51 -19.69 31.43
CA LEU A 343 5.14 -19.96 31.00
C LEU A 343 4.49 -18.72 30.38
N GLN A 344 4.58 -17.56 31.03
CA GLN A 344 4.11 -16.31 30.44
C GLN A 344 4.79 -16.01 29.10
N ALA A 345 6.11 -16.20 29.03
CA ALA A 345 6.87 -16.07 27.79
C ALA A 345 6.50 -17.15 26.74
N SER A 346 5.94 -18.28 27.14
CA SER A 346 5.51 -19.36 26.22
C SER A 346 4.06 -19.22 25.76
N ALA A 347 3.28 -18.32 26.37
CA ALA A 347 1.84 -18.23 26.15
C ALA A 347 1.50 -17.91 24.68
N ILE A 348 0.78 -18.84 24.05
CA ILE A 348 0.10 -18.60 22.79
C ILE A 348 -1.40 -18.64 23.02
N ALA A 349 -2.02 -17.46 23.02
CA ALA A 349 -3.46 -17.34 23.17
C ALA A 349 -4.16 -17.55 21.82
N TYR A 350 -5.04 -18.55 21.76
CA TYR A 350 -5.88 -18.82 20.59
C TYR A 350 -7.31 -19.19 21.03
N LYS A 351 -8.27 -18.38 20.61
CA LYS A 351 -9.67 -18.44 21.08
C LYS A 351 -9.73 -18.38 22.62
N ASN A 352 -10.22 -19.43 23.27
CA ASN A 352 -10.36 -19.54 24.73
C ASN A 352 -9.27 -20.41 25.37
N VAL A 353 -8.21 -20.75 24.62
CA VAL A 353 -7.16 -21.67 25.07
C VAL A 353 -5.80 -20.97 25.01
N VAL A 354 -4.96 -21.21 26.01
CA VAL A 354 -3.60 -20.71 26.07
C VAL A 354 -2.64 -21.90 26.11
N TRP A 355 -1.90 -22.08 25.01
CA TRP A 355 -0.89 -23.12 24.92
C TRP A 355 0.46 -22.62 25.41
N HIS A 356 1.22 -23.52 26.04
CA HIS A 356 2.51 -23.22 26.65
C HIS A 356 3.60 -24.22 26.19
N TYR A 357 3.19 -25.40 25.74
CA TYR A 357 4.07 -26.49 25.40
C TYR A 357 3.86 -27.00 23.98
N ILE A 358 4.93 -27.54 23.39
CA ILE A 358 4.91 -28.40 22.20
C ILE A 358 5.02 -29.84 22.68
N ARG A 359 4.06 -30.69 22.29
CA ARG A 359 4.09 -32.14 22.53
C ARG A 359 4.98 -32.81 21.50
N ILE A 360 5.84 -33.71 21.98
CA ILE A 360 6.72 -34.52 21.15
C ILE A 360 6.24 -35.97 21.23
N LEU A 361 5.69 -36.43 20.11
CA LEU A 361 5.38 -37.84 19.88
C LEU A 361 6.69 -38.55 19.50
N ASN A 362 6.91 -39.74 20.04
CA ASN A 362 8.04 -40.58 19.66
C ASN A 362 7.89 -41.09 18.24
#